data_AF-A0A833PFP0-F1
#
_entry.id   AF-A0A833PFP0-F1
#
_cell.length_a   1.000
_cell.length_b   1.000
_cell.length_c   1.000
_cell.angle_alpha   90.00
_cell.angle_beta   90.00
_cell.angle_gamma   90.00
#
_symmetry.space_group_name_H-M   'P 1'
#
loop_
_entity.id
_entity.type
_entity.pdbx_description
1 polymer ?
#
loop_
_entity_poly.entity_id
_entity_poly.type
_entity_poly.pdbx_seq_one_letter_code
_entity_poly.pdbx_strand_id
1 'polypeptide(L)'
;MSVISWTLLQLAVNADTDEKRKQYEAHVHDLIGSDVSLHDKQDLIQKFIDENIPKMINGQSVQEAFAQFWDIEKENAYQQLCETENLKPDIMKTVLDNYEFTKRLPRQEELKDLPNYKVGLFKRESVLNDLLAKTRRFIEKFYVGF
;
A
#
# COMPACT_ATOMS: atom_id res chain seq x y z
N MET A 1 10.66 -3.80 -4.17
CA MET A 1 11.21 -5.00 -3.54
C MET A 1 12.14 -5.64 -4.53
N SER A 2 13.39 -5.80 -4.13
CA SER A 2 14.40 -6.45 -4.96
C SER A 2 14.08 -7.92 -5.23
N VAL A 3 14.62 -8.47 -6.31
CA VAL A 3 14.56 -9.92 -6.62
C VAL A 3 15.13 -10.77 -5.48
N ILE A 4 16.12 -10.24 -4.76
CA ILE A 4 16.74 -10.90 -3.61
C ILE A 4 15.72 -11.05 -2.47
N SER A 5 14.96 -10.00 -2.16
CA SER A 5 13.91 -10.03 -1.14
C SER A 5 12.86 -11.11 -1.45
N TRP A 6 12.41 -11.20 -2.71
CA TRP A 6 11.47 -12.25 -3.14
C TRP A 6 12.05 -13.65 -3.00
N THR A 7 13.31 -13.83 -3.37
CA THR A 7 14.01 -15.11 -3.28
C THR A 7 14.13 -15.57 -1.82
N LEU A 8 14.50 -14.65 -0.91
CA LEU A 8 14.62 -14.95 0.51
C LEU A 8 13.28 -15.33 1.14
N LEU A 9 12.19 -14.62 0.80
CA LEU A 9 10.85 -15.01 1.28
C LEU A 9 10.43 -16.38 0.74
N GLN A 10 10.75 -16.69 -0.51
CA GLN A 10 10.46 -18.02 -1.06
C GLN A 10 11.25 -19.13 -0.33
N LEU A 11 12.50 -18.85 0.04
CA LEU A 11 13.31 -19.74 0.88
C LEU A 11 12.73 -19.87 2.30
N ALA A 12 12.16 -18.80 2.86
CA ALA A 12 11.48 -18.81 4.15
C ALA A 12 10.25 -19.73 4.14
N VAL A 13 9.42 -19.67 3.08
CA VAL A 13 8.29 -20.59 2.89
C VAL A 13 8.76 -22.04 2.78
N ASN A 14 9.84 -22.29 2.05
CA ASN A 14 10.35 -23.64 1.81
C ASN A 14 11.30 -24.16 2.91
N ALA A 15 11.47 -23.43 4.02
CA ALA A 15 12.45 -23.76 5.05
C ALA A 15 12.03 -25.00 5.85
N ASP A 16 12.96 -25.95 6.03
CA ASP A 16 12.69 -27.18 6.79
C ASP A 16 12.62 -26.96 8.32
N THR A 17 13.13 -25.82 8.81
CA THR A 17 13.20 -25.49 10.24
C THR A 17 12.76 -24.05 10.49
N ASP A 18 12.16 -23.82 11.66
CA ASP A 18 11.77 -22.49 12.13
C ASP A 18 12.96 -21.52 12.20
N GLU A 19 14.13 -22.02 12.61
CA GLU A 19 15.37 -21.24 12.69
C GLU A 19 15.78 -20.69 11.31
N LYS A 20 15.77 -21.54 10.27
CA LYS A 20 16.10 -21.11 8.90
C LYS A 20 15.08 -20.11 8.38
N ARG A 21 13.79 -20.34 8.64
CA ARG A 21 12.72 -19.42 8.26
C ARG A 21 12.95 -18.03 8.86
N LYS A 22 13.13 -17.95 10.18
CA LYS A 22 13.38 -16.69 10.90
C LYS A 22 14.64 -15.99 10.41
N GLN A 23 15.69 -16.74 10.07
CA GLN A 23 16.90 -16.16 9.48
C GLN A 23 16.62 -15.48 8.14
N TYR A 24 15.85 -16.11 7.25
CA TYR A 24 15.48 -15.52 5.96
C TYR A 24 14.55 -14.30 6.14
N GLU A 25 13.59 -14.36 7.06
CA GLU A 25 12.71 -13.23 7.40
C GLU A 25 13.50 -12.03 7.94
N ALA A 26 14.48 -12.27 8.83
CA ALA A 26 15.36 -11.22 9.35
C ALA A 26 16.18 -10.55 8.24
N HIS A 27 16.75 -11.34 7.31
CA HIS A 27 17.47 -10.77 6.17
C HIS A 27 16.56 -9.92 5.27
N VAL A 28 15.31 -10.34 5.08
CA VAL A 28 14.33 -9.55 4.32
C VAL A 28 14.02 -8.24 5.03
N HIS A 29 13.84 -8.28 6.35
CA HIS A 29 13.63 -7.08 7.16
C HIS A 29 14.79 -6.08 7.02
N ASP A 30 16.03 -6.55 7.09
CA ASP A 30 17.22 -5.69 6.92
C ASP A 30 17.28 -5.07 5.52
N LEU A 31 16.98 -5.85 4.48
CA LEU A 31 16.93 -5.35 3.11
C LEU A 31 15.85 -4.28 2.93
N ILE A 32 14.65 -4.49 3.46
CA ILE A 32 13.55 -3.53 3.39
C ILE A 32 13.90 -2.26 4.15
N GLY A 33 14.43 -2.38 5.37
CA GLY A 33 14.81 -1.23 6.19
C GLY A 33 15.93 -0.38 5.58
N SER A 34 16.77 -0.99 4.73
CA SER A 34 17.82 -0.27 4.00
C SER A 34 17.33 0.45 2.73
N ASP A 35 16.15 0.08 2.21
CA ASP A 35 15.60 0.62 0.98
C ASP A 35 14.63 1.78 1.26
N VAL A 36 15.09 3.00 1.00
CA VAL A 36 14.32 4.23 1.21
C VAL A 36 12.98 4.21 0.45
N SER A 37 12.91 3.54 -0.70
CA SER A 37 11.68 3.47 -1.50
C SER A 37 10.58 2.60 -0.86
N LEU A 38 10.95 1.74 0.10
CA LEU A 38 10.05 0.82 0.79
C LEU A 38 9.65 1.27 2.19
N HIS A 39 10.20 2.38 2.70
CA HIS A 39 9.93 2.84 4.06
C HIS A 39 8.42 3.01 4.34
N ASP A 40 7.66 3.63 3.44
CA ASP A 40 6.21 3.84 3.60
C ASP A 40 5.39 2.54 3.49
N LYS A 41 6.03 1.45 3.09
CA LYS A 41 5.45 0.13 2.84
C LYS A 41 5.92 -0.92 3.85
N GLN A 42 6.91 -0.60 4.69
CA GLN A 42 7.57 -1.54 5.60
C GLN A 42 6.57 -2.24 6.53
N ASP A 43 5.65 -1.49 7.13
CA ASP A 43 4.62 -2.06 8.01
C ASP A 43 3.72 -3.08 7.30
N LEU A 44 3.37 -2.83 6.03
CA LEU A 44 2.54 -3.74 5.24
C LEU A 44 3.32 -4.99 4.83
N ILE A 45 4.61 -4.84 4.50
CA ILE A 45 5.45 -5.98 4.17
C ILE A 45 5.69 -6.83 5.41
N GLN A 46 5.92 -6.20 6.57
CA GLN A 46 6.09 -6.92 7.84
C GLN A 46 4.81 -7.67 8.22
N LYS A 47 3.65 -7.01 8.11
CA LYS A 47 2.34 -7.64 8.31
C LYS A 47 2.14 -8.85 7.38
N PHE A 48 2.51 -8.72 6.11
CA PHE A 48 2.45 -9.85 5.18
C PHE A 48 3.30 -11.02 5.66
N ILE A 49 4.56 -10.75 6.03
CA ILE A 49 5.50 -11.77 6.50
C ILE A 49 4.93 -12.49 7.71
N ASP A 50 4.54 -11.75 8.75
CA ASP A 50 4.08 -12.33 10.01
C ASP A 50 2.77 -13.11 9.87
N GLU A 51 1.84 -12.63 9.04
CA GLU A 51 0.50 -13.22 8.93
C GLU A 51 0.38 -14.32 7.88
N ASN A 52 1.18 -14.26 6.80
CA ASN A 52 1.01 -15.13 5.63
C ASN A 52 2.11 -16.17 5.52
N ILE A 53 3.39 -15.80 5.63
CA ILE A 53 4.53 -16.72 5.40
C ILE A 53 4.42 -17.99 6.26
N PRO A 54 4.07 -17.93 7.57
CA PRO A 54 3.91 -19.13 8.39
C PRO A 54 2.77 -20.07 7.98
N LYS A 55 1.81 -19.60 7.20
CA LYS A 55 0.61 -20.33 6.77
C LYS A 55 0.71 -20.81 5.32
N MET A 56 1.69 -20.32 4.56
CA MET A 56 1.87 -20.68 3.16
C MET A 56 2.30 -22.15 3.02
N ILE A 57 1.86 -22.78 1.93
CA ILE A 57 2.22 -24.15 1.61
C ILE A 57 3.51 -24.14 0.78
N ASN A 58 4.40 -25.11 1.01
CA ASN A 58 5.62 -25.28 0.22
C ASN A 58 5.31 -25.31 -1.29
N GLY A 59 6.07 -24.54 -2.07
CA GLY A 59 5.87 -24.39 -3.51
C GLY A 59 4.80 -23.37 -3.93
N GLN A 60 4.06 -22.77 -3.00
CA GLN A 60 3.22 -21.62 -3.29
C GLN A 60 4.10 -20.40 -3.62
N SER A 61 3.69 -19.63 -4.63
CA SER A 61 4.38 -18.39 -5.03
C SER A 61 4.15 -17.30 -3.98
N VAL A 62 5.23 -16.84 -3.34
CA VAL A 62 5.18 -15.69 -2.44
C VAL A 62 4.72 -14.43 -3.16
N GLN A 63 5.11 -14.25 -4.42
CA GLN A 63 4.75 -13.07 -5.19
C GLN A 63 3.24 -12.99 -5.45
N GLU A 64 2.61 -14.12 -5.77
CA GLU A 64 1.16 -14.19 -5.99
C GLU A 64 0.39 -13.97 -4.68
N ALA A 65 0.84 -14.59 -3.60
CA ALA A 65 0.24 -14.40 -2.27
C ALA A 65 0.38 -12.94 -1.80
N PHE A 66 1.53 -12.32 -2.04
CA PHE A 66 1.75 -10.92 -1.72
C PHE A 66 0.87 -10.00 -2.57
N ALA A 67 0.73 -10.25 -3.87
CA ALA A 67 -0.14 -9.45 -4.74
C ALA A 67 -1.60 -9.48 -4.25
N GLN A 68 -2.10 -10.67 -3.87
CA GLN A 68 -3.45 -10.81 -3.30
C GLN A 68 -3.60 -10.07 -1.96
N PHE A 69 -2.63 -10.23 -1.06
CA PHE A 69 -2.60 -9.50 0.20
C PHE A 69 -2.60 -7.98 -0.04
N TRP A 70 -1.78 -7.51 -0.98
CA TRP A 70 -1.65 -6.10 -1.30
C TRP A 70 -2.95 -5.51 -1.85
N ASP A 71 -3.66 -6.24 -2.71
CA ASP A 71 -4.95 -5.80 -3.22
C ASP A 71 -5.99 -5.67 -2.11
N ILE A 72 -6.00 -6.59 -1.15
CA ILE A 72 -6.87 -6.52 0.04
C ILE A 72 -6.51 -5.31 0.90
N GLU A 73 -5.24 -5.10 1.23
CA GLU A 73 -4.80 -3.96 2.05
C GLU A 73 -5.04 -2.62 1.36
N LYS A 74 -4.86 -2.56 0.03
CA LYS A 74 -5.16 -1.38 -0.79
C LYS A 74 -6.65 -1.04 -0.75
N GLU A 75 -7.53 -2.03 -0.90
CA GLU A 75 -8.98 -1.83 -0.80
C GLU A 75 -9.39 -1.41 0.61
N ASN A 76 -8.87 -2.06 1.66
CA ASN A 76 -9.14 -1.68 3.04
C ASN A 76 -8.73 -0.24 3.34
N ALA A 77 -7.52 0.16 2.91
CA ALA A 77 -7.04 1.52 3.10
C ALA A 77 -7.84 2.55 2.28
N TYR A 78 -8.32 2.17 1.09
CA TYR A 78 -9.20 3.01 0.28
C TYR A 78 -10.54 3.27 0.99
N GLN A 79 -11.18 2.23 1.51
CA GLN A 79 -12.44 2.35 2.26
C GLN A 79 -12.23 3.17 3.52
N GLN A 80 -11.18 2.89 4.30
CA GLN A 80 -10.87 3.63 5.51
C GLN A 80 -10.62 5.12 5.24
N LEU A 81 -9.93 5.46 4.15
CA LEU A 81 -9.70 6.86 3.76
C LEU A 81 -11.02 7.54 3.40
N CYS A 82 -11.90 6.86 2.64
CA CYS A 82 -13.20 7.42 2.27
C CYS A 82 -14.10 7.63 3.49
N GLU A 83 -14.13 6.68 4.43
CA GLU A 83 -14.92 6.77 5.66
C GLU A 83 -14.40 7.87 6.60
N THR A 84 -13.10 7.86 6.90
CA THR A 84 -12.48 8.80 7.86
C THR A 84 -12.62 10.25 7.41
N GLU A 85 -12.46 10.50 6.11
CA GLU A 85 -12.53 11.84 5.53
C GLU A 85 -13.93 12.21 5.02
N ASN A 86 -14.92 11.31 5.17
CA ASN A 86 -16.29 11.45 4.65
C ASN A 86 -16.32 11.87 3.17
N LEU A 87 -15.70 11.04 2.33
CA LEU A 87 -15.58 11.23 0.89
C LEU A 87 -16.63 10.45 0.11
N LYS A 88 -16.85 10.85 -1.13
CA LYS A 88 -17.63 10.09 -2.11
C LYS A 88 -16.72 9.03 -2.75
N PRO A 89 -16.94 7.73 -2.51
CA PRO A 89 -16.05 6.67 -2.98
C PRO A 89 -15.91 6.65 -4.51
N ASP A 90 -17.02 6.80 -5.24
CA ASP A 90 -17.06 6.84 -6.70
C ASP A 90 -16.17 7.94 -7.32
N ILE A 91 -16.18 9.12 -6.70
CA ILE A 91 -15.33 10.23 -7.13
C ILE A 91 -13.86 9.94 -6.78
N MET A 92 -13.59 9.39 -5.60
CA MET A 92 -12.22 8.98 -5.22
C MET A 92 -11.66 7.93 -6.17
N LYS A 93 -12.48 6.95 -6.54
CA LYS A 93 -12.11 5.91 -7.51
C LYS A 93 -11.74 6.54 -8.86
N THR A 94 -12.55 7.47 -9.35
CA THR A 94 -12.25 8.19 -10.60
C THR A 94 -10.91 8.93 -10.54
N VAL A 95 -10.57 9.55 -9.39
CA VAL A 95 -9.27 10.21 -9.20
C VAL A 95 -8.12 9.21 -9.27
N LEU A 96 -8.28 8.03 -8.66
CA LEU A 96 -7.26 6.97 -8.65
C LEU A 96 -7.12 6.31 -10.03
N ASP A 97 -8.22 6.02 -10.72
CA ASP A 97 -8.25 5.47 -12.08
C ASP A 97 -7.54 6.42 -13.06
N ASN A 98 -7.78 7.74 -12.92
CA ASN A 98 -7.08 8.75 -13.70
C ASN A 98 -5.57 8.75 -13.45
N TYR A 99 -5.13 8.59 -12.20
CA TYR A 99 -3.72 8.42 -11.88
C TYR A 99 -3.18 7.14 -12.51
N GLU A 100 -3.90 6.02 -12.41
CA GLU A 100 -3.43 4.73 -12.92
C GLU A 100 -3.24 4.75 -14.43
N PHE A 101 -4.13 5.44 -15.17
CA PHE A 101 -4.04 5.60 -16.62
C PHE A 101 -2.97 6.62 -17.04
N THR A 102 -2.91 7.78 -16.39
CA THR A 102 -2.05 8.90 -16.84
C THR A 102 -0.68 8.95 -16.17
N LYS A 103 -0.52 8.24 -15.04
CA LYS A 103 0.60 8.36 -14.09
C LYS A 103 0.83 9.78 -13.57
N ARG A 104 -0.15 10.68 -13.72
CA ARG A 104 -0.10 12.06 -13.25
C ARG A 104 -0.82 12.19 -11.91
N LEU A 105 -0.14 12.76 -10.92
CA LEU A 105 -0.77 13.07 -9.63
C LEU A 105 -1.96 14.05 -9.80
N PRO A 106 -3.01 13.91 -8.98
CA PRO A 106 -4.16 14.80 -9.04
C PRO A 106 -3.77 16.23 -8.65
N ARG A 107 -4.55 17.18 -9.16
CA ARG A 107 -4.55 18.59 -8.77
C ARG A 107 -5.70 18.85 -7.79
N GLN A 108 -5.55 19.90 -7.00
CA GLN A 108 -6.54 20.30 -6.00
C GLN A 108 -7.95 20.50 -6.59
N GLU A 109 -8.03 21.07 -7.80
CA GLU A 109 -9.30 21.32 -8.52
C GLU A 109 -10.06 20.03 -8.84
N GLU A 110 -9.35 18.92 -9.02
CA GLU A 110 -9.92 17.61 -9.32
C GLU A 110 -10.52 16.95 -8.08
N LEU A 111 -10.24 17.48 -6.88
CA LEU A 111 -10.74 16.97 -5.61
C LEU A 111 -11.91 17.78 -5.05
N LYS A 112 -12.39 18.80 -5.77
CA LYS A 112 -13.43 19.72 -5.27
C LYS A 112 -14.77 19.03 -4.95
N ASP A 113 -15.06 17.94 -5.66
CA ASP A 113 -16.31 17.17 -5.55
C ASP A 113 -16.15 15.92 -4.67
N LEU A 114 -14.94 15.67 -4.18
CA LEU A 114 -14.58 14.51 -3.35
C LEU A 114 -15.26 14.50 -1.98
N PRO A 115 -15.34 15.63 -1.24
CA PRO A 115 -16.03 15.66 0.04
C PRO A 115 -17.52 15.34 -0.13
N ASN A 116 -18.05 14.45 0.71
CA ASN A 116 -19.48 14.17 0.79
C ASN A 116 -20.24 15.18 1.67
N TYR A 117 -19.60 16.31 1.97
CA TYR A 117 -20.15 17.39 2.79
C TYR A 117 -19.82 18.74 2.16
N LYS A 118 -20.62 19.74 2.51
CA LYS A 118 -20.40 21.11 2.02
C LYS A 118 -19.22 21.74 2.76
N VAL A 119 -18.14 21.99 2.04
CA VAL A 119 -17.00 22.74 2.57
C VAL A 119 -17.29 24.24 2.56
N GLY A 120 -17.16 24.89 3.72
CA GLY A 120 -17.33 26.34 3.85
C GLY A 120 -16.24 27.12 3.10
N LEU A 121 -16.59 28.28 2.53
CA LEU A 121 -15.69 29.08 1.68
C LEU A 121 -14.33 29.36 2.33
N PHE A 122 -14.32 29.76 3.60
CA PHE A 122 -13.09 30.09 4.34
C PHE A 122 -12.18 28.89 4.64
N LYS A 123 -12.73 27.66 4.63
CA LYS A 123 -11.97 26.43 4.93
C LYS A 123 -11.64 25.63 3.67
N ARG A 124 -12.21 26.00 2.52
CA ARG A 124 -12.13 25.22 1.29
C ARG A 124 -10.71 24.93 0.85
N GLU A 125 -9.85 25.94 0.83
CA GLU A 125 -8.46 25.77 0.42
C GLU A 125 -7.71 24.79 1.33
N SER A 126 -7.80 25.00 2.64
CA SER A 126 -7.14 24.14 3.64
C SER A 126 -7.63 22.69 3.56
N VAL A 127 -8.95 22.46 3.46
CA VAL A 127 -9.52 21.11 3.34
C VAL A 127 -9.06 20.43 2.06
N LEU A 128 -9.10 21.12 0.92
CA LEU A 128 -8.69 20.51 -0.35
C LEU A 128 -7.18 20.24 -0.41
N ASN A 129 -6.35 21.08 0.21
CA ASN A 129 -4.91 20.84 0.33
C ASN A 129 -4.59 19.62 1.19
N ASP A 130 -5.29 19.46 2.31
CA ASP A 130 -5.14 18.29 3.17
C ASP A 130 -5.58 17.00 2.46
N LEU A 131 -6.74 17.02 1.79
CA LEU A 131 -7.21 15.89 0.99
C LEU A 131 -6.26 15.55 -0.15
N LEU A 132 -5.66 16.56 -0.80
CA LEU A 132 -4.65 16.35 -1.83
C LEU A 132 -3.42 15.66 -1.27
N ALA A 133 -2.93 16.08 -0.10
CA ALA A 133 -1.79 15.45 0.56
C ALA A 133 -2.10 13.99 0.96
N LYS A 134 -3.29 13.72 1.51
CA LYS A 134 -3.73 12.35 1.86
C LYS A 134 -3.86 11.47 0.62
N THR A 135 -4.46 11.98 -0.45
CA THR A 135 -4.62 11.26 -1.73
C THR A 135 -3.27 10.93 -2.35
N ARG A 136 -2.31 11.88 -2.34
CA ARG A 136 -0.95 11.64 -2.84
C ARG A 136 -0.22 10.57 -2.03
N ARG A 137 -0.27 10.65 -0.70
CA ARG A 137 0.32 9.62 0.17
C ARG A 137 -0.28 8.23 -0.09
N PHE A 138 -1.60 8.16 -0.31
CA PHE A 138 -2.26 6.90 -0.67
C PHE A 138 -1.73 6.35 -2.01
N ILE A 139 -1.62 7.21 -3.03
CA ILE A 139 -1.06 6.84 -4.34
C ILE A 139 0.40 6.37 -4.21
N GLU A 140 1.24 7.12 -3.50
CA GLU A 140 2.66 6.80 -3.27
C GLU A 140 2.83 5.47 -2.53
N LYS A 141 1.92 5.19 -1.58
CA LYS A 141 1.94 3.95 -0.81
C LYS A 141 1.52 2.76 -1.66
N PHE A 142 0.43 2.86 -2.43
CA PHE A 142 -0.23 1.68 -3.04
C PHE A 142 -0.08 1.52 -4.55
N TYR A 143 0.23 2.59 -5.29
CA TYR A 143 0.26 2.59 -6.76
C TYR A 143 1.64 2.90 -7.33
N VAL A 144 2.54 3.50 -6.54
CA VAL A 144 3.95 3.63 -6.90
C VAL A 144 4.66 2.33 -6.52
N GLY A 145 5.42 1.79 -7.48
CA GLY A 145 5.91 0.42 -7.47
C GLY A 145 6.72 -0.01 -6.24
N PHE A 146 6.97 -1.31 -6.20
CA PHE A 146 7.86 -1.94 -5.24
C PHE A 146 9.27 -1.98 -5.77
#